data_AF-A0A7Y3ME47-F1
#
_entry.id   AF-A0A7Y3ME47-F1
#
_cell.length_a   1.000
_cell.length_b   1.000
_cell.length_c   1.000
_cell.angle_alpha   90.00
_cell.angle_beta   90.00
_cell.angle_gamma   90.00
#
_symmetry.space_group_name_H-M   'P 1'
#
loop_
_entity.id
_entity.type
_entity.pdbx_description
1 polymer ?
#
loop_
_entity_poly.entity_id
_entity_poly.type
_entity_poly.pdbx_seq_one_letter_code
_entity_poly.pdbx_strand_id
1 'polypeptide(L)' 'SEYLYRGIANRSFKRVFNLADHVQVTGAKLENGLLNIFLERELPEAMKPRKIEISSSQGRLLDADKAEKAA' A
#
# COMPACT_ATOMS: atom_id res chain seq x y z
N SER A 1 -47.15 33.00 -3.06
CA SER A 1 -46.65 32.50 -4.35
C SER A 1 -46.10 31.11 -4.15
N GLU A 2 -46.89 30.10 -4.47
CA GLU A 2 -46.60 28.68 -4.19
C GLU A 2 -45.98 28.06 -5.45
N TYR A 3 -44.74 27.58 -5.35
CA TYR A 3 -44.03 26.97 -6.48
C TYR A 3 -44.44 25.49 -6.58
N LEU A 4 -44.93 25.06 -7.76
CA LEU A 4 -45.34 23.67 -8.03
C LEU A 4 -44.17 22.67 -8.00
N TYR A 5 -42.96 23.13 -8.33
CA TYR A 5 -41.74 22.31 -8.31
C TYR A 5 -40.57 23.14 -7.79
N ARG A 6 -39.93 22.65 -6.74
CA ARG A 6 -38.66 23.17 -6.24
C ARG A 6 -37.58 22.17 -6.67
N GLY A 7 -36.70 22.59 -7.57
CA GLY A 7 -35.59 21.76 -8.05
C GLY A 7 -34.66 21.28 -6.93
N ILE A 8 -33.60 20.56 -7.30
CA ILE A 8 -32.63 20.02 -6.33
C ILE A 8 -31.91 21.20 -5.64
N ALA A 9 -31.98 21.23 -4.31
CA ALA A 9 -31.31 22.25 -3.51
C ALA A 9 -29.78 22.05 -3.58
N ASN A 10 -29.06 23.07 -4.05
CA ASN A 10 -27.60 23.11 -3.98
C ASN A 10 -27.18 23.41 -2.54
N ARG A 11 -26.62 22.42 -1.86
CA ARG A 11 -26.14 22.53 -0.47
C ARG A 11 -24.62 22.49 -0.47
N SER A 12 -23.98 23.33 0.33
CA SER A 12 -22.55 23.23 0.58
C SER A 12 -22.24 21.90 1.30
N PHE A 13 -21.16 21.23 0.91
CA PHE A 13 -20.71 20.01 1.55
C PHE A 13 -19.18 19.98 1.68
N LYS A 14 -18.69 19.22 2.65
CA LYS A 14 -17.27 18.88 2.82
C LYS A 14 -17.17 17.38 3.06
N ARG A 15 -16.28 16.70 2.33
CA ARG A 15 -15.94 15.29 2.55
C ARG A 15 -14.43 15.19 2.79
N VAL A 16 -14.05 14.41 3.79
CA VAL A 16 -12.67 14.13 4.13
C VAL A 16 -12.48 12.62 4.02
N PHE A 17 -11.44 12.19 3.35
CA PHE A 17 -11.11 10.78 3.14
C PHE A 17 -9.73 10.51 3.73
N ASN A 18 -9.60 9.40 4.45
CA ASN A 18 -8.31 8.91 4.89
C ASN A 18 -7.74 8.03 3.78
N LEU A 19 -6.51 8.32 3.36
CA LEU A 19 -5.80 7.49 2.39
C LEU A 19 -5.02 6.40 3.13
N ALA A 20 -4.89 5.23 2.49
CA ALA A 20 -4.03 4.17 3.00
C ALA A 20 -2.55 4.57 2.88
N ASP A 21 -1.70 3.87 3.61
CA ASP A 21 -0.26 4.06 3.52
C ASP A 21 0.21 3.86 2.07
N HIS A 22 1.15 4.70 1.63
CA HIS A 22 1.72 4.68 0.28
C HIS A 22 0.75 4.99 -0.86
N VAL A 23 -0.42 5.57 -0.58
CA VAL A 23 -1.35 6.07 -1.61
C VAL A 23 -1.14 7.58 -1.81
N GLN A 24 -0.91 7.99 -3.05
CA GLN A 24 -0.79 9.40 -3.44
C GLN A 24 -1.92 9.83 -4.38
N VAL A 25 -2.30 11.10 -4.31
CA VAL A 25 -3.27 11.70 -5.24
C VAL A 25 -2.54 12.14 -6.49
N THR A 26 -2.92 11.60 -7.64
CA THR A 26 -2.29 11.93 -8.93
C THR A 26 -3.07 12.96 -9.73
N GLY A 27 -4.37 13.14 -9.44
CA GLY A 27 -5.17 14.17 -10.08
C GLY A 27 -6.64 14.15 -9.67
N ALA A 28 -7.41 15.07 -10.25
CA ALA A 28 -8.86 15.13 -10.10
C ALA A 28 -9.52 15.63 -11.40
N LYS A 29 -10.72 15.13 -11.71
CA LYS A 29 -11.47 15.47 -12.92
C LYS A 29 -12.96 15.54 -12.65
N LEU A 30 -13.59 16.64 -13.04
CA LEU A 30 -15.03 16.86 -12.93
C LEU A 30 -15.67 16.77 -14.32
N GLU A 31 -16.46 15.72 -14.57
CA GLU A 31 -17.18 15.52 -15.83
C GLU A 31 -18.58 14.99 -15.57
N ASN A 32 -19.57 15.47 -16.34
CA ASN A 32 -20.97 15.06 -16.22
C ASN A 32 -21.53 15.13 -14.78
N GLY A 33 -21.05 16.08 -13.98
CA GLY A 33 -21.47 16.26 -12.58
C GLY A 33 -20.82 15.29 -11.58
N LEU A 34 -19.87 14.45 -12.00
CA LEU A 34 -19.11 13.58 -11.11
C LEU A 34 -17.66 14.07 -10.96
N LEU A 35 -17.25 14.23 -9.70
CA LEU A 35 -15.85 14.47 -9.35
C LEU A 35 -15.14 13.13 -9.15
N ASN A 36 -14.21 12.82 -10.05
CA ASN A 36 -13.31 11.68 -9.95
C ASN A 36 -11.97 12.16 -9.34
N ILE A 37 -11.47 11.43 -8.34
CA ILE A 37 -10.16 11.66 -7.74
C ILE A 37 -9.28 10.45 -8.07
N PHE A 38 -8.16 10.67 -8.72
CA PHE A 38 -7.23 9.62 -9.11
C PHE A 38 -6.19 9.39 -8.02
N LEU A 39 -6.01 8.12 -7.67
CA LEU A 39 -5.13 7.66 -6.61
C LEU A 39 -4.19 6.59 -7.18
N GLU A 40 -2.91 6.67 -6.83
CA GLU A 40 -1.91 5.68 -7.18
C GLU A 40 -1.19 5.17 -5.93
N ARG A 41 -0.82 3.88 -5.93
CA ARG A 41 -0.08 3.26 -4.82
C ARG A 41 1.41 3.16 -5.15
N GLU A 42 2.22 3.98 -4.51
CA GLU A 42 3.67 3.98 -4.64
C GLU A 42 4.31 3.01 -3.63
N LEU A 43 4.47 1.73 -4.00
CA LEU A 43 5.23 0.79 -3.17
C LEU A 43 6.71 1.21 -3.14
N PRO A 44 7.28 1.53 -1.97
CA PRO A 44 8.70 1.85 -1.87
C PRO A 44 9.53 0.67 -2.38
N GLU A 45 10.55 0.94 -3.20
CA GLU A 45 11.43 -0.12 -3.72
C GLU A 45 12.13 -0.93 -2.60
N ALA A 46 12.27 -0.34 -1.41
CA ALA A 46 12.80 -1.00 -0.22
C ALA A 46 11.94 -2.16 0.31
N MET A 47 10.65 -2.20 -0.04
CA MET A 47 9.77 -3.33 0.26
C MET A 47 9.82 -4.42 -0.82
N LYS A 48 10.54 -4.21 -1.93
CA LYS A 48 10.74 -5.29 -2.91
C LYS A 48 11.55 -6.39 -2.23
N PRO A 49 11.08 -7.65 -2.22
CA PRO A 49 11.82 -8.76 -1.65
C PRO A 49 13.16 -8.87 -2.39
N ARG A 50 14.27 -8.70 -1.66
CA ARG A 50 15.61 -8.84 -2.22
C ARG A 50 15.99 -10.31 -2.21
N LYS A 51 16.45 -10.82 -3.36
CA LYS A 51 17.08 -12.14 -3.43
C LYS A 51 18.43 -12.05 -2.71
N ILE A 52 18.57 -12.79 -1.61
CA ILE A 52 19.84 -12.94 -0.91
C ILE A 52 20.46 -14.24 -1.45
N GLU A 53 21.62 -14.13 -2.08
CA GLU A 53 22.37 -15.32 -2.49
C GLU A 53 22.99 -15.95 -1.23
N ILE A 54 22.65 -17.22 -0.98
CA ILE A 54 23.32 -18.00 0.06
C ILE A 54 24.68 -18.39 -0.50
N SER A 55 25.73 -17.68 -0.11
CA SER A 55 27.10 -18.11 -0.41
C SER A 55 27.39 -19.34 0.44
N SER A 56 27.61 -20.48 -0.22
CA SER A 56 28.19 -21.64 0.43
C SER A 56 29.68 -21.37 0.64
N SER A 57 30.04 -20.44 1.54
CA SER A 57 31.30 -20.62 2.24
C SER A 57 31.18 -21.96 2.94
N GLN A 58 32.15 -22.86 2.74
CA GLN A 58 32.30 -24.11 3.48
C GLN A 58 32.43 -23.77 4.98
N GLY A 59 31.32 -23.38 5.61
CA GLY A 59 31.21 -23.21 7.03
C GLY A 59 31.38 -24.61 7.59
N ARG A 60 32.45 -24.76 8.38
CA ARG A 60 32.65 -25.92 9.26
C ARG A 60 31.27 -26.30 9.81
N LEU A 61 30.78 -27.46 9.38
CA LEU A 61 29.72 -28.16 10.08
C LEU A 61 30.20 -28.20 11.53
N LEU A 62 29.42 -27.64 12.46
CA LEU A 62 29.71 -27.77 13.88
C LEU A 62 29.71 -29.27 14.15
N ASP A 63 30.90 -29.79 14.45
CA ASP A 63 31.16 -31.20 14.66
C ASP A 63 30.10 -31.73 15.64
N ALA A 64 29.22 -32.61 15.14
CA ALA A 64 28.41 -33.42 16.01
C ALA A 64 29.40 -34.26 16.82
N ASP A 65 29.47 -33.96 18.12
CA ASP A 65 30.39 -34.54 19.09
C ASP A 65 30.68 -36.00 18.75
N LYS A 66 31.94 -36.25 18.43
CA LYS A 66 32.52 -37.58 18.41
C LYS A 66 32.58 -38.02 19.87
N ALA A 67 31.43 -38.46 20.40
CA ALA A 67 31.33 -39.13 21.68
C ALA A 67 32.13 -40.44 21.58
N GLU A 68 33.38 -40.30 21.99
CA GLU A 68 34.05 -41.16 22.95
C GLU A 68 34.38 -42.59 22.47
N LYS A 69 35.63 -42.73 22.01
CA LYS A 69 36.42 -43.91 22.32
C LYS A 69 36.78 -43.86 23.81
N ALA A 70 36.35 -44.85 24.60
CA ALA A 70 37.06 -45.26 25.82
C ALA A 70 36.72 -46.72 26.16
N ALA A 71 37.79 -47.51 26.30
CA ALA A 71 37.90 -48.89 26.84
C ALA A 71 37.40 -50.06 25.97
#